data_AF-A0A8H4QMD5-F1
#
_entry.id   AF-A0A8H4QMD5-F1
#
_cell.length_a   1.000
_cell.length_b   1.000
_cell.length_c   1.000
_cell.angle_alpha   90.00
_cell.angle_beta   90.00
_cell.angle_gamma   90.00
#
_symmetry.space_group_name_H-M   'P 1'
#
loop_
_entity.id
_entity.type
_entity.pdbx_description
1 polymer ?
#
loop_
_entity_poly.entity_id
_entity_poly.type
_entity_poly.pdbx_seq_one_letter_code
_entity_poly.pdbx_strand_id
1 'polypeptide(L)'
;MYPTMQEKALIDAAEKIMIDAMSRYDPSHDKYHVERVRKTALSLAQSITPTPDLLIVELAALLHDVLDKKYVSPEEAADPFTYFLPSFQSMAAQHGLDLIQDGRGKLVARIIDNVSWSTEKKLRQAGKWTQWHENCVELHCVQDADRLDAIGAFGRCHLSFLDSSASYSRGLP
;
A
#
# COMPACT_ATOMS: atom_id res chain seq x y z
N MET A 1 2.51 -9.20 18.93
CA MET A 1 1.09 -9.17 18.49
C MET A 1 0.89 -7.79 17.90
N TYR A 2 0.68 -7.71 16.59
CA TYR A 2 0.52 -6.44 15.87
C TYR A 2 -0.90 -5.89 16.08
N PRO A 3 -1.09 -4.56 16.19
CA PRO A 3 -0.07 -3.52 16.26
C PRO A 3 0.42 -3.27 17.70
N THR A 4 1.67 -2.80 17.84
CA THR A 4 2.20 -2.19 19.07
C THR A 4 1.54 -0.83 19.35
N MET A 5 1.75 -0.25 20.54
CA MET A 5 1.18 1.06 20.88
C MET A 5 1.70 2.18 19.96
N GLN A 6 2.99 2.14 19.61
CA GLN A 6 3.61 3.10 18.70
C GLN A 6 3.06 2.94 17.28
N GLU A 7 2.97 1.71 16.78
CA GLU A 7 2.39 1.42 15.46
C GLU A 7 0.93 1.87 15.38
N LYS A 8 0.13 1.63 16.42
CA LYS A 8 -1.25 2.10 16.48
C LYS A 8 -1.35 3.62 16.37
N ALA A 9 -0.49 4.36 17.08
CA ALA A 9 -0.50 5.81 17.00
C ALA A 9 -0.16 6.34 15.60
N LEU A 10 0.77 5.66 14.89
CA LEU A 10 1.06 5.97 13.49
C LEU A 10 -0.12 5.71 12.56
N ILE A 11 -0.79 4.57 12.76
CA ILE A 11 -1.99 4.19 11.99
C ILE A 11 -3.09 5.22 12.20
N ASP A 12 -3.35 5.63 13.44
CA ASP A 12 -4.36 6.64 13.77
C ASP A 12 -4.04 8.00 13.12
N ALA A 13 -2.75 8.37 13.07
CA ALA A 13 -2.31 9.61 12.42
C ALA A 13 -2.44 9.54 10.89
N ALA A 14 -2.10 8.40 10.27
CA ALA A 14 -2.30 8.16 8.84
C ALA A 14 -3.78 8.16 8.46
N GLU A 15 -4.63 7.54 9.29
CA GLU A 15 -6.08 7.53 9.12
C GLU A 15 -6.66 8.95 9.16
N LYS A 16 -6.16 9.81 10.06
CA LYS A 16 -6.55 11.23 10.07
C LYS A 16 -6.18 11.95 8.78
N ILE A 17 -4.97 11.76 8.27
CA ILE A 17 -4.53 12.34 6.99
C ILE A 17 -5.44 11.89 5.84
N MET A 18 -5.77 10.59 5.82
CA MET A 18 -6.70 10.02 4.84
C MET A 18 -8.07 10.67 4.93
N ILE A 19 -8.67 10.76 6.13
CA ILE A 19 -9.99 11.38 6.33
C ILE A 19 -10.00 12.84 5.87
N ASP A 20 -8.98 13.61 6.26
CA ASP A 20 -8.86 15.01 5.90
C ASP A 20 -8.72 15.18 4.37
N ALA A 21 -7.94 14.31 3.71
CA ALA A 21 -7.80 14.31 2.26
C ALA A 21 -9.11 13.95 1.55
N MET A 22 -9.73 12.83 1.92
CA MET A 22 -10.95 12.29 1.29
C MET A 22 -12.18 13.17 1.51
N SER A 23 -12.19 14.00 2.55
CA SER A 23 -13.26 15.00 2.76
C SER A 23 -13.41 16.00 1.60
N ARG A 24 -12.38 16.14 0.78
CA ARG A 24 -12.33 17.02 -0.39
C ARG A 24 -12.65 16.29 -1.71
N TYR A 25 -12.74 14.96 -1.67
CA TYR A 25 -12.85 14.13 -2.87
C TYR A 25 -14.32 13.88 -3.21
N ASP A 26 -14.59 13.32 -4.40
CA ASP A 26 -15.96 12.98 -4.79
C ASP A 26 -16.43 11.69 -4.10
N PRO A 27 -17.74 11.38 -4.10
CA PRO A 27 -18.26 10.17 -3.45
C PRO A 27 -17.72 8.85 -4.00
N SER A 28 -16.99 8.86 -5.12
CA SER A 28 -16.38 7.65 -5.69
C SER A 28 -15.02 7.31 -5.08
N HIS A 29 -14.38 8.27 -4.39
CA HIS A 29 -13.15 8.09 -3.61
C HIS A 29 -13.46 8.42 -2.15
N ASP A 30 -14.38 7.66 -1.57
CA ASP A 30 -14.78 7.87 -0.18
C ASP A 30 -13.90 7.07 0.79
N LYS A 31 -13.88 7.49 2.05
CA LYS A 31 -13.16 6.77 3.12
C LYS A 31 -13.53 5.28 3.22
N TYR A 32 -14.74 4.90 2.76
CA TYR A 32 -15.19 3.52 2.84
C TYR A 32 -14.46 2.64 1.83
N HIS A 33 -14.11 3.15 0.65
CA HIS A 33 -13.20 2.47 -0.28
C HIS A 33 -11.87 2.16 0.41
N VAL A 34 -11.21 3.18 0.96
CA VAL A 34 -9.91 3.01 1.62
C VAL A 34 -9.99 2.04 2.81
N GLU A 35 -11.06 2.09 3.61
CA GLU A 35 -11.27 1.14 4.71
C GLU A 35 -11.41 -0.32 4.24
N ARG A 36 -12.11 -0.56 3.12
CA ARG A 36 -12.25 -1.91 2.54
C ARG A 36 -10.93 -2.42 1.97
N VAL A 37 -10.19 -1.56 1.28
CA VAL A 37 -8.83 -1.86 0.79
C VAL A 37 -7.90 -2.20 1.95
N ARG A 38 -7.85 -1.38 3.01
CA ARG A 38 -7.07 -1.64 4.24
C ARG A 38 -7.35 -3.02 4.82
N LYS A 39 -8.62 -3.36 5.05
CA LYS A 39 -9.02 -4.65 5.64
C LYS A 39 -8.61 -5.82 4.75
N THR A 40 -8.82 -5.69 3.44
CA THR A 40 -8.47 -6.72 2.47
C THR A 40 -6.96 -6.90 2.38
N ALA A 41 -6.19 -5.81 2.28
CA ALA A 41 -4.73 -5.84 2.22
C ALA A 41 -4.10 -6.50 3.46
N LEU A 42 -4.62 -6.19 4.66
CA LEU A 42 -4.18 -6.83 5.90
C LEU A 42 -4.50 -8.32 5.94
N SER A 43 -5.71 -8.71 5.50
CA SER A 43 -6.09 -10.11 5.41
C SER A 43 -5.20 -10.88 4.43
N LEU A 44 -4.87 -10.28 3.29
CA LEU A 44 -3.96 -10.85 2.29
C LEU A 44 -2.57 -11.01 2.90
N ALA A 45 -2.01 -9.97 3.52
CA ALA A 45 -0.70 -10.00 4.16
C ALA A 45 -0.60 -11.10 5.23
N GLN A 46 -1.62 -11.23 6.09
CA GLN A 46 -1.67 -12.26 7.14
C GLN A 46 -1.74 -13.69 6.59
N SER A 47 -2.21 -13.89 5.36
CA SER A 47 -2.30 -15.21 4.71
C SER A 47 -0.96 -15.68 4.10
N ILE A 48 0.04 -14.80 3.98
CA ILE A 48 1.32 -15.10 3.33
C ILE A 48 2.35 -15.55 4.38
N THR A 49 3.20 -16.50 3.99
CA THR A 49 4.34 -16.96 4.79
C THR A 49 5.66 -16.80 4.00
N PRO A 50 6.68 -16.10 4.56
CA PRO A 50 6.65 -15.36 5.82
C PRO A 50 5.72 -14.15 5.74
N THR A 51 5.13 -13.77 6.87
CA THR A 51 4.23 -12.60 6.94
C THR A 51 5.02 -11.33 6.62
N PRO A 52 4.57 -10.51 5.65
CA PRO A 52 5.22 -9.24 5.32
C PRO A 52 5.00 -8.19 6.42
N ASP A 53 5.65 -7.04 6.33
CA ASP A 53 5.49 -5.98 7.34
C ASP A 53 4.07 -5.38 7.28
N LEU A 54 3.25 -5.75 8.26
CA LEU A 54 1.86 -5.33 8.36
C LEU A 54 1.70 -3.81 8.51
N LEU A 55 2.67 -3.12 9.14
CA LEU A 55 2.63 -1.68 9.27
C LEU A 55 2.78 -1.02 7.90
N ILE A 56 3.70 -1.52 7.07
CA ILE A 56 3.92 -0.99 5.72
C ILE A 56 2.68 -1.21 4.86
N VAL A 57 2.09 -2.41 4.92
CA VAL A 57 0.85 -2.73 4.20
C VAL A 57 -0.29 -1.82 4.63
N GLU A 58 -0.48 -1.63 5.93
CA GLU A 58 -1.57 -0.81 6.48
C GLU A 58 -1.41 0.67 6.15
N LEU A 59 -0.20 1.23 6.30
CA LEU A 59 0.09 2.62 5.96
C LEU A 59 -0.06 2.88 4.46
N ALA A 60 0.46 1.97 3.62
CA ALA A 60 0.32 2.09 2.17
C ALA A 60 -1.15 2.01 1.75
N ALA A 61 -1.94 1.09 2.31
CA ALA A 61 -3.36 0.98 2.02
C ALA A 61 -4.15 2.22 2.47
N LEU A 62 -3.82 2.81 3.62
CA LEU A 62 -4.48 4.04 4.09
C LEU A 62 -4.18 5.27 3.21
N LEU A 63 -2.98 5.34 2.64
CA LEU A 63 -2.47 6.54 1.99
C LEU A 63 -2.45 6.47 0.45
N HIS A 64 -2.74 5.30 -0.16
CA HIS A 64 -2.58 5.10 -1.60
C HIS A 64 -3.34 6.10 -2.47
N ASP A 65 -4.54 6.51 -2.04
CA ASP A 65 -5.41 7.44 -2.77
C ASP A 65 -5.25 8.91 -2.34
N VAL A 66 -4.47 9.21 -1.29
CA VAL A 66 -4.33 10.58 -0.76
C VAL A 66 -3.68 11.55 -1.77
N LEU A 67 -2.93 11.03 -2.73
CA LEU A 67 -2.23 11.78 -3.77
C LEU A 67 -2.81 11.54 -5.17
N ASP A 68 -4.11 11.26 -5.26
CA ASP A 68 -4.74 11.13 -6.56
C ASP A 68 -4.62 12.44 -7.36
N LYS A 69 -4.04 12.33 -8.56
CA LYS A 69 -3.72 13.43 -9.48
C LYS A 69 -4.94 14.25 -9.91
N LYS A 70 -6.15 13.76 -9.66
CA LYS A 70 -7.41 14.47 -9.87
C LYS A 70 -7.64 15.57 -8.82
N TYR A 71 -7.07 15.44 -7.63
CA TYR A 71 -7.36 16.31 -6.48
C TYR A 71 -6.15 17.04 -5.92
N VAL A 72 -4.94 16.60 -6.23
CA VAL A 72 -3.69 17.26 -5.83
C VAL A 72 -2.99 17.89 -7.03
N SER A 73 -2.19 18.93 -6.77
CA SER A 73 -1.40 19.57 -7.81
C SER A 73 -0.33 18.62 -8.38
N PRO A 74 0.13 18.82 -9.63
CA PRO A 74 1.23 18.04 -10.19
C PRO A 74 2.49 18.06 -9.33
N GLU A 75 2.74 19.17 -8.61
CA GLU A 75 3.85 19.34 -7.68
C GLU A 75 3.69 18.45 -6.43
N GLU A 76 2.48 18.36 -5.87
CA GLU A 76 2.17 17.49 -4.72
C GLU A 76 2.17 16.01 -5.10
N ALA A 77 1.71 15.67 -6.30
CA ALA A 77 1.71 14.30 -6.81
C ALA A 77 3.08 13.84 -7.36
N ALA A 78 4.08 14.72 -7.42
CA ALA A 78 5.37 14.41 -8.03
C ALA A 78 6.22 13.49 -7.15
N ASP A 79 6.13 13.64 -5.83
CA ASP A 79 6.92 12.86 -4.87
C ASP A 79 6.12 12.62 -3.58
N PRO A 80 5.46 11.44 -3.47
CA PRO A 80 4.77 11.05 -2.25
C PRO A 80 5.67 11.06 -1.01
N PHE A 81 6.95 10.74 -1.16
CA PHE A 81 7.85 10.74 -0.01
C PHE A 81 8.00 12.16 0.53
N THR A 82 8.24 13.15 -0.33
CA THR A 82 8.32 14.55 0.09
C THR A 82 7.00 15.06 0.67
N TYR A 83 5.86 14.64 0.11
CA TYR A 83 4.55 15.03 0.65
C TYR A 83 4.30 14.46 2.05
N PHE A 84 4.59 13.18 2.29
CA PHE A 84 4.39 12.55 3.59
C PHE A 84 5.54 12.78 4.57
N LEU A 85 6.69 13.31 4.13
CA LEU A 85 7.87 13.52 4.97
C LEU A 85 7.58 14.35 6.23
N PRO A 86 6.90 15.52 6.17
CA PRO A 86 6.57 16.29 7.37
C PRO A 86 5.70 15.49 8.35
N SER A 87 4.76 14.70 7.82
CA SER A 87 3.90 13.84 8.61
C SER A 87 4.69 12.71 9.26
N PHE A 88 5.57 12.02 8.53
CA PHE A 88 6.44 10.98 9.08
C PHE A 88 7.43 11.54 10.12
N GLN A 89 7.95 12.75 9.93
CA GLN A 89 8.81 13.43 10.92
C GLN A 89 8.03 13.80 12.20
N SER A 90 6.82 14.36 12.06
CA SER A 90 5.95 14.68 13.20
C SER A 90 5.60 13.41 13.97
N MET A 91 5.24 12.35 13.25
CA MET A 91 4.93 11.04 13.80
C MET A 91 6.13 10.43 14.56
N ALA A 92 7.34 10.52 14.00
CA ALA A 92 8.56 10.06 14.65
C ALA A 92 8.84 10.82 15.95
N ALA A 93 8.68 12.16 15.93
CA ALA A 93 8.89 13.01 17.10
C ALA A 93 7.86 12.77 18.22
N GLN A 94 6.61 12.45 17.87
CA GLN A 94 5.52 12.26 18.84
C GLN A 94 5.43 10.85 19.41
N HIS A 95 5.78 9.84 18.62
CA HIS A 95 5.52 8.43 18.97
C HIS A 95 6.79 7.57 19.08
N GLY A 96 7.96 8.14 18.79
CA GLY A 96 9.26 7.49 18.98
C GLY A 96 9.57 6.38 17.97
N LEU A 97 8.81 6.27 16.89
CA LEU A 97 9.05 5.33 15.79
C LEU A 97 9.43 6.12 14.53
N ASP A 98 10.72 6.07 14.19
CA ASP A 98 11.27 6.81 13.05
C ASP A 98 11.25 5.96 11.77
N LEU A 99 10.14 6.06 11.02
CA LEU A 99 9.97 5.40 9.73
C LEU A 99 11.00 5.86 8.67
N ILE A 100 11.62 7.02 8.87
CA ILE A 100 12.59 7.60 7.92
C ILE A 100 13.94 6.92 8.09
N GLN A 101 14.41 6.78 9.34
CA GLN A 101 15.64 6.06 9.65
C GLN A 101 15.53 4.56 9.35
N ASP A 102 14.37 3.97 9.62
CA ASP A 102 14.10 2.55 9.37
C ASP A 102 13.95 2.22 7.86
N GLY A 103 13.85 3.24 7.00
CA GLY A 103 13.65 3.08 5.56
C GLY A 103 12.23 2.67 5.15
N ARG A 104 11.38 2.28 6.11
CA ARG A 104 9.97 1.92 5.87
C ARG A 104 9.17 3.05 5.24
N GLY A 105 9.41 4.32 5.62
CA GLY A 105 8.73 5.48 5.03
C GLY A 105 8.99 5.63 3.52
N LYS A 106 10.22 5.33 3.07
CA LYS A 106 10.55 5.31 1.63
C LYS A 106 9.87 4.16 0.91
N LEU A 107 9.76 2.99 1.57
CA LEU A 107 9.07 1.84 1.00
C LEU A 107 7.57 2.12 0.86
N VAL A 108 6.93 2.70 1.89
CA VAL A 108 5.52 3.12 1.83
C VAL A 108 5.28 4.09 0.68
N ALA A 109 6.07 5.16 0.57
CA ALA A 109 5.95 6.12 -0.53
C ALA A 109 6.11 5.45 -1.91
N ARG A 110 7.08 4.55 -2.04
CA ARG A 110 7.30 3.80 -3.28
C ARG A 110 6.14 2.87 -3.61
N ILE A 111 5.51 2.24 -2.62
CA ILE A 111 4.32 1.41 -2.83
C ILE A 111 3.17 2.27 -3.33
N ILE A 112 2.89 3.40 -2.67
CA ILE A 112 1.82 4.34 -3.04
C ILE A 112 1.95 4.76 -4.52
N ASP A 113 3.15 5.12 -4.97
CA ASP A 113 3.39 5.49 -6.37
C ASP A 113 3.05 4.38 -7.38
N ASN A 114 3.15 3.12 -6.96
CA ASN A 114 3.06 1.95 -7.84
C ASN A 114 1.77 1.13 -7.66
N VAL A 115 0.88 1.52 -6.74
CA VAL A 115 -0.40 0.81 -6.51
C VAL A 115 -1.32 0.91 -7.73
N SER A 116 -1.45 2.10 -8.32
CA SER A 116 -2.41 2.32 -9.41
C SER A 116 -2.18 1.41 -10.62
N TRP A 117 -3.26 0.79 -11.11
CA TRP A 117 -3.24 -0.03 -12.35
C TRP A 117 -2.69 0.74 -13.56
N SER A 118 -3.00 2.04 -13.65
CA SER A 118 -2.50 2.89 -14.73
C SER A 118 -0.98 3.03 -14.70
N THR A 119 -0.39 3.10 -13.50
CA THR A 119 1.07 3.14 -13.33
C THR A 119 1.70 1.82 -13.74
N GLU A 120 1.18 0.68 -13.25
CA GLU A 120 1.67 -0.64 -13.64
C GLU A 120 1.66 -0.83 -15.16
N LYS A 121 0.53 -0.54 -15.81
CA LYS A 121 0.40 -0.71 -17.27
C LYS A 121 1.44 0.11 -18.03
N LYS A 122 1.65 1.37 -17.63
CA LYS A 122 2.66 2.25 -18.24
C LYS A 122 4.07 1.71 -18.05
N LEU A 123 4.41 1.27 -16.84
CA LEU A 123 5.74 0.73 -16.53
C LEU A 123 6.04 -0.56 -17.30
N ARG A 124 5.06 -1.47 -17.41
CA ARG A 124 5.20 -2.69 -18.22
C ARG A 124 5.39 -2.38 -19.70
N GLN A 125 4.58 -1.48 -20.26
CA GLN A 125 4.69 -1.07 -21.67
C GLN A 125 6.03 -0.38 -21.97
N ALA A 126 6.55 0.40 -21.01
CA ALA A 126 7.83 1.08 -21.14
C ALA A 126 9.05 0.18 -20.85
N GLY A 127 8.87 -1.10 -20.51
CA GLY A 127 9.97 -1.98 -20.09
C GLY A 127 10.66 -1.55 -18.79
N LYS A 128 9.97 -0.75 -17.97
CA LYS A 128 10.45 -0.22 -16.67
C LYS A 128 9.94 -1.02 -15.48
N TRP A 129 9.20 -2.10 -15.74
CA TRP A 129 8.83 -3.07 -14.70
C TRP A 129 10.08 -3.82 -14.26
N THR A 130 10.40 -3.76 -12.98
CA THR A 130 11.65 -4.31 -12.42
C THR A 130 11.38 -5.45 -11.46
N GLN A 131 12.41 -6.22 -11.12
CA GLN A 131 12.34 -7.29 -10.11
C GLN A 131 11.77 -6.83 -8.77
N TRP A 132 11.92 -5.56 -8.37
CA TRP A 132 11.31 -5.07 -7.14
C TRP A 132 9.78 -5.13 -7.22
N HIS A 133 9.18 -4.78 -8.35
CA HIS A 133 7.74 -4.83 -8.54
C HIS A 133 7.21 -6.28 -8.57
N GLU A 134 8.06 -7.24 -8.92
CA GLU A 134 7.71 -8.68 -8.95
C GLU A 134 7.89 -9.37 -7.61
N ASN A 135 8.69 -8.81 -6.69
CA ASN A 135 9.04 -9.46 -5.43
C ASN A 135 8.54 -8.70 -4.18
N CYS A 136 8.07 -7.46 -4.31
CA CYS A 136 7.54 -6.71 -3.18
C CYS A 136 6.12 -7.18 -2.82
N VAL A 137 6.06 -8.05 -1.81
CA VAL A 137 4.81 -8.66 -1.33
C VAL A 137 3.85 -7.59 -0.79
N GLU A 138 4.37 -6.57 -0.10
CA GLU A 138 3.58 -5.46 0.43
C GLU A 138 2.86 -4.70 -0.69
N LEU A 139 3.53 -4.45 -1.81
CA LEU A 139 2.93 -3.83 -2.99
C LEU A 139 1.80 -4.71 -3.54
N HIS A 140 2.02 -6.02 -3.67
CA HIS A 140 1.01 -6.93 -4.20
C HIS A 140 -0.23 -6.99 -3.31
N CYS A 141 -0.06 -7.00 -1.99
CA CYS A 141 -1.18 -6.98 -1.04
C CYS A 141 -2.08 -5.77 -1.27
N VAL A 142 -1.50 -4.58 -1.42
CA VAL A 142 -2.27 -3.34 -1.62
C VAL A 142 -2.86 -3.27 -3.03
N GLN A 143 -2.11 -3.64 -4.06
CA GLN A 143 -2.60 -3.67 -5.45
C GLN A 143 -3.78 -4.63 -5.64
N ASP A 144 -3.69 -5.83 -5.05
CA ASP A 144 -4.75 -6.82 -5.15
C ASP A 144 -5.98 -6.40 -4.34
N ALA A 145 -5.79 -5.83 -3.15
CA ALA A 145 -6.89 -5.32 -2.34
C ALA A 145 -7.65 -4.17 -3.04
N ASP A 146 -6.94 -3.20 -3.62
CA ASP A 146 -7.51 -2.10 -4.38
C ASP A 146 -8.34 -2.61 -5.58
N ARG A 147 -7.77 -3.55 -6.35
CA ARG A 147 -8.48 -4.17 -7.49
C ARG A 147 -9.72 -4.94 -7.06
N LEU A 148 -9.60 -5.75 -6.01
CA LEU A 148 -10.72 -6.54 -5.50
C LEU A 148 -11.89 -5.64 -5.08
N ASP A 149 -11.60 -4.46 -4.54
CA ASP A 149 -12.64 -3.47 -4.22
C ASP A 149 -13.29 -2.88 -5.48
N ALA A 150 -12.50 -2.61 -6.52
CA ALA A 150 -12.97 -2.01 -7.77
C ALA A 150 -13.80 -2.94 -8.68
N ILE A 151 -13.52 -4.26 -8.67
CA ILE A 151 -14.16 -5.23 -9.59
C ILE A 151 -15.01 -6.30 -8.89
N GLY A 152 -14.97 -6.37 -7.56
CA GLY A 152 -15.49 -7.52 -6.81
C GLY A 152 -14.69 -8.80 -7.08
N ALA A 153 -15.24 -9.97 -6.71
CA ALA A 153 -14.56 -11.28 -6.68
C ALA A 153 -14.03 -11.84 -8.02
N PHE A 154 -14.00 -11.05 -9.11
CA PHE A 154 -13.59 -11.48 -10.46
C PHE A 154 -12.22 -10.92 -10.90
N GLY A 155 -11.48 -10.30 -9.99
CA GLY A 155 -10.15 -9.75 -10.25
C GLY A 155 -9.04 -10.79 -10.39
N ARG A 156 -8.11 -10.56 -11.32
CA ARG A 156 -6.82 -11.27 -11.31
C ARG A 156 -5.98 -10.73 -10.16
N CYS A 157 -5.81 -11.54 -9.11
CA CYS A 157 -4.90 -11.27 -8.00
C CYS A 157 -3.50 -11.81 -8.31
N HIS A 158 -2.47 -11.06 -7.95
CA HIS A 158 -1.09 -11.53 -7.96
C HIS A 158 -0.83 -12.54 -6.84
N LEU A 159 -1.41 -12.33 -5.65
CA LEU A 159 -1.24 -13.22 -4.50
C LEU A 159 -1.82 -14.62 -4.71
N SER A 160 -2.88 -14.76 -5.54
CA SER A 160 -3.41 -16.09 -5.87
C SER A 160 -2.37 -17.00 -6.55
N PHE A 161 -1.30 -16.43 -7.10
CA PHE A 161 -0.22 -17.22 -7.72
C PHE A 161 0.90 -17.60 -6.74
N LEU A 162 1.11 -16.84 -5.65
CA LEU A 162 2.18 -17.12 -4.68
C LEU A 162 1.92 -18.42 -3.90
N ASP A 163 0.65 -18.70 -3.56
CA ASP A 163 0.25 -19.94 -2.86
C ASP A 163 0.41 -21.21 -3.75
N SER A 164 0.35 -21.06 -5.08
CA SER A 164 0.50 -22.19 -6.00
C SER A 164 1.96 -22.65 -6.20
N SER A 165 2.94 -21.86 -5.78
CA SER A 165 4.36 -22.17 -5.98
C SER A 165 4.99 -23.03 -4.86
N ALA A 166 4.25 -23.33 -3.79
CA ALA A 166 4.72 -24.15 -2.67
C ALA A 166 4.47 -25.68 -2.85
N SER A 167 3.95 -26.13 -4.01
CA SER A 167 3.64 -27.55 -4.25
C SER A 167 4.02 -28.02 -5.66
N TYR A 168 5.30 -27.98 -6.01
CA TYR A 168 5.82 -28.85 -7.09
C TYR A 168 7.09 -29.57 -6.64
N SER A 169 6.91 -30.50 -5.71
CA SER A 169 7.87 -31.56 -5.42
C SER A 169 7.18 -32.92 -5.59
N ARG A 170 6.88 -33.31 -6.83
CA ARG A 170 6.64 -34.73 -7.15
C ARG A 170 7.13 -35.09 -8.55
N GLY A 171 8.16 -35.93 -8.55
CA GLY A 171 8.19 -37.10 -9.42
C GLY A 171 8.87 -36.93 -10.77
N LEU A 172 10.11 -37.42 -10.82
CA LEU A 172 10.73 -38.01 -12.01
C LEU A 172 9.74 -38.94 -12.75
N PRO A 173 9.96 -39.15 -14.05
CA PRO A 173 10.77 -40.32 -14.44
C PRO A 173 12.16 -39.97 -14.97
#